data_AF-A0A4R4TJP8-F1
#
_entry.id   AF-A0A4R4TJP8-F1
#
_cell.length_a   1.000
_cell.length_b   1.000
_cell.length_c   1.000
_cell.angle_alpha   90.00
_cell.angle_beta   90.00
_cell.angle_gamma   90.00
#
_symmetry.space_group_name_H-M   'P 1'
#
loop_
_entity.id
_entity.type
_entity.pdbx_description
1 polymer ?
#
loop_
_entity_poly.entity_id
_entity_poly.type
_entity_poly.pdbx_seq_one_letter_code
_entity_poly.pdbx_strand_id
1 'polypeptide(L)'
;MFDEVVQRFRLDGAGRLLDLGCGTGQLVIPLAEHFAEAVGMDPEQEMLDRAARQAVAAKVANGALVPRWFDRPAGRPGALSTGHDGPLLPQDGP
;
A
#
# COMPACT_ATOMS: atom_id res chain seq x y z
N MET A 1 -19.55 -6.77 7.03
CA MET A 1 -19.37 -5.45 7.73
C MET A 1 -19.20 -4.32 6.73
N PHE A 2 -18.40 -4.47 5.67
CA PHE A 2 -18.23 -3.42 4.64
C PHE A 2 -19.29 -3.45 3.52
N ASP A 3 -20.31 -4.30 3.64
CA ASP A 3 -21.30 -4.55 2.59
C ASP A 3 -22.05 -3.27 2.17
N GLU A 4 -22.38 -2.38 3.12
CA GLU A 4 -23.04 -1.10 2.80
C GLU A 4 -22.12 -0.19 1.97
N VAL A 5 -20.81 -0.15 2.28
CA VAL A 5 -19.83 0.65 1.54
C VAL A 5 -19.71 0.12 0.11
N VAL A 6 -19.56 -1.20 -0.03
CA VAL A 6 -19.48 -1.88 -1.33
C VAL A 6 -20.71 -1.57 -2.17
N GLN A 7 -21.91 -1.69 -1.60
CA GLN A 7 -23.16 -1.43 -2.31
C GLN A 7 -23.35 0.06 -2.65
N ARG A 8 -23.08 0.96 -1.70
CA ARG A 8 -23.29 2.41 -1.89
C ARG A 8 -22.41 2.97 -3.00
N PHE A 9 -21.15 2.55 -3.05
CA PHE A 9 -20.18 3.00 -4.05
C PHE A 9 -20.08 2.09 -5.27
N ARG A 10 -20.86 0.98 -5.29
CA ARG A 10 -20.86 -0.01 -6.37
C ARG A 10 -19.45 -0.51 -6.68
N LEU A 11 -18.71 -0.87 -5.63
CA LEU A 11 -17.37 -1.40 -5.78
C LEU A 11 -17.45 -2.77 -6.45
N ASP A 12 -16.87 -2.87 -7.64
CA ASP A 12 -17.03 -3.99 -8.56
C ASP A 12 -15.71 -4.71 -8.85
N GLY A 13 -14.67 -4.43 -8.06
CA GLY A 13 -13.31 -4.92 -8.32
C GLY A 13 -12.50 -4.00 -9.23
N ALA A 14 -13.08 -2.92 -9.77
CA ALA A 14 -12.35 -1.92 -10.54
C ALA A 14 -11.86 -0.75 -9.67
N GLY A 15 -10.97 0.07 -10.23
CA GLY A 15 -10.45 1.26 -9.55
C GLY A 15 -9.37 0.95 -8.51
N ARG A 16 -9.01 1.97 -7.72
CA ARG A 16 -7.93 1.88 -6.74
C ARG A 16 -8.36 2.43 -5.38
N LEU A 17 -8.00 1.72 -4.33
CA LEU A 17 -8.18 2.15 -2.95
C LEU A 17 -6.90 2.79 -2.43
N LEU A 18 -7.07 3.90 -1.73
CA LEU A 18 -6.02 4.52 -0.92
C LEU A 18 -6.52 4.72 0.50
N ASP A 19 -5.82 4.12 1.47
CA ASP A 19 -6.11 4.22 2.90
C ASP A 19 -4.99 5.00 3.62
N LEU A 20 -5.32 6.19 4.12
CA LEU A 20 -4.38 7.12 4.76
C LEU A 20 -4.44 6.95 6.28
N GLY A 21 -3.31 6.60 6.90
CA GLY A 21 -3.29 6.18 8.30
C GLY A 21 -3.93 4.80 8.46
N CYS A 22 -3.55 3.85 7.59
CA CYS A 22 -4.19 2.54 7.52
C CYS A 22 -4.02 1.72 8.82
N GLY A 23 -3.08 2.10 9.69
CA GLY A 23 -2.75 1.36 10.90
C GLY A 23 -2.38 -0.08 10.57
N THR A 24 -3.02 -1.02 11.27
CA THR A 24 -2.88 -2.45 10.99
C THR A 24 -3.65 -2.93 9.75
N GLY A 25 -4.30 -2.03 9.00
CA GLY A 25 -4.97 -2.37 7.75
C GLY A 25 -6.43 -2.85 7.91
N GLN A 26 -7.09 -2.43 8.99
CA GLN A 26 -8.48 -2.82 9.29
C GLN A 26 -9.48 -2.42 8.19
N LEU A 27 -9.15 -1.42 7.37
CA LEU A 27 -9.96 -0.98 6.24
C LEU A 27 -9.40 -1.48 4.91
N VAL A 28 -8.11 -1.23 4.64
CA VAL A 28 -7.49 -1.62 3.36
C VAL A 28 -7.56 -3.12 3.06
N ILE A 29 -7.41 -3.99 4.06
CA ILE A 29 -7.36 -5.45 3.90
C ILE A 29 -8.73 -6.02 3.49
N PRO A 30 -9.82 -5.83 4.25
CA PRO A 30 -11.13 -6.38 3.89
C PRO A 30 -11.73 -5.73 2.65
N LEU A 31 -11.32 -4.51 2.30
CA LEU A 31 -11.79 -3.85 1.09
C LEU A 31 -10.97 -4.19 -0.15
N ALA A 32 -9.78 -4.80 0.00
CA ALA A 32 -8.85 -5.01 -1.11
C ALA A 32 -9.47 -5.79 -2.29
N GLU A 33 -10.30 -6.79 -2.02
CA GLU A 33 -10.93 -7.61 -3.06
C GLU A 33 -11.91 -6.83 -3.96
N HIS A 34 -12.36 -5.66 -3.51
CA HIS A 34 -13.31 -4.83 -4.23
C HIS A 34 -12.65 -3.77 -5.14
N PHE A 35 -11.32 -3.79 -5.25
CA PHE A 35 -10.54 -2.87 -6.10
C PHE A 35 -9.52 -3.64 -6.94
N ALA A 36 -9.00 -3.01 -8.00
CA ALA A 36 -7.91 -3.60 -8.79
C ALA A 36 -6.56 -3.48 -8.05
N GLU A 37 -6.41 -2.45 -7.22
CA GLU A 37 -5.22 -2.18 -6.41
C GLU A 37 -5.63 -1.50 -5.11
N ALA A 38 -5.06 -1.93 -3.98
CA ALA A 38 -5.28 -1.33 -2.68
C ALA A 38 -3.94 -0.91 -2.04
N VAL A 39 -3.83 0.36 -1.66
CA VAL A 39 -2.63 0.90 -1.03
C VAL A 39 -2.96 1.42 0.37
N GLY A 40 -2.32 0.85 1.39
CA GLY A 40 -2.37 1.32 2.76
C GLY A 40 -1.12 2.12 3.12
N MET A 41 -1.29 3.24 3.80
CA MET A 41 -0.18 4.09 4.21
C MET A 41 -0.25 4.44 5.68
N ASP A 42 0.85 4.34 6.39
CA ASP A 42 0.94 4.69 7.81
C ASP A 42 2.35 5.20 8.12
N PRO A 43 2.52 6.29 8.89
CA PRO A 43 3.86 6.80 9.24
C PRO A 43 4.64 5.86 10.17
N GLU A 44 3.95 4.97 10.90
CA GLU A 44 4.57 4.07 11.87
C GLU A 44 4.88 2.73 11.21
N GLN A 45 6.16 2.38 11.10
CA GLN A 45 6.59 1.13 10.45
C GLN A 45 6.03 -0.10 11.18
N GLU A 46 5.91 -0.04 12.51
CA GLU A 46 5.35 -1.14 13.29
C GLU A 46 3.89 -1.45 12.90
N MET A 47 3.12 -0.43 12.52
CA MET A 47 1.74 -0.61 12.06
C MET A 47 1.70 -1.34 10.72
N LEU A 48 2.59 -0.96 9.79
CA LEU A 48 2.68 -1.61 8.49
C LEU A 48 3.16 -3.06 8.58
N ASP A 49 4.10 -3.36 9.47
CA ASP A 49 4.55 -4.74 9.68
C ASP A 49 3.39 -5.63 10.18
N ARG A 50 2.55 -5.09 11.07
CA ARG A 50 1.34 -5.77 11.54
C ARG A 50 0.31 -5.90 10.40
N ALA A 51 0.12 -4.86 9.60
CA ALA A 51 -0.76 -4.90 8.45
C ALA A 51 -0.33 -5.92 7.39
N ALA A 52 0.97 -6.03 7.11
CA ALA A 52 1.52 -7.00 6.16
C ALA A 52 1.23 -8.44 6.62
N ARG A 53 1.44 -8.72 7.91
CA ARG A 53 1.09 -10.02 8.50
C ARG A 53 -0.41 -10.33 8.37
N GLN A 54 -1.27 -9.35 8.61
CA GLN A 54 -2.72 -9.51 8.46
C GLN A 54 -3.14 -9.71 6.99
N ALA A 55 -2.53 -8.98 6.06
CA ALA A 55 -2.79 -9.10 4.63
C ALA A 55 -2.42 -10.50 4.10
N VAL A 56 -1.29 -11.06 4.54
CA VAL A 56 -0.88 -12.44 4.21
C VAL A 56 -1.89 -13.44 4.79
N ALA A 57 -2.29 -13.28 6.05
CA ALA A 57 -3.28 -14.15 6.68
C ALA A 57 -4.65 -14.11 5.96
N ALA A 58 -5.03 -12.93 5.45
CA ALA A 58 -6.24 -12.70 4.67
C ALA A 58 -6.10 -13.06 3.17
N LYS A 59 -4.90 -13.47 2.72
CA LYS A 59 -4.58 -13.82 1.31
C LYS A 59 -4.87 -12.69 0.32
N VAL A 60 -4.59 -11.44 0.71
CA VAL A 60 -4.71 -10.28 -0.18
C VAL A 60 -3.64 -10.37 -1.27
N ALA A 61 -4.06 -10.35 -2.54
CA ALA A 61 -3.16 -10.50 -3.70
C ALA A 61 -2.81 -9.18 -4.40
N ASN A 62 -3.58 -8.12 -4.14
CA ASN A 62 -3.56 -6.85 -4.87
C ASN A 62 -3.26 -5.64 -3.95
N GLY A 63 -2.54 -5.87 -2.85
CA GLY A 63 -2.26 -4.86 -1.82
C GLY A 63 -0.80 -4.40 -1.79
N ALA A 64 -0.58 -3.12 -1.48
CA ALA A 64 0.72 -2.56 -1.14
C ALA A 64 0.64 -1.73 0.15
N LEU A 65 1.69 -1.78 0.97
CA LEU A 65 1.81 -1.02 2.22
C LEU A 65 3.04 -0.12 2.13
N VAL A 66 2.89 1.17 2.37
CA VAL A 66 3.99 2.13 2.24
C VAL A 66 4.13 3.06 3.47
N PRO A 67 5.36 3.28 3.97
CA PRO A 67 5.62 4.02 5.22
C PRO A 67 5.56 5.54 5.09
N ARG A 68 5.78 6.11 3.91
CA ARG A 68 5.84 7.58 3.75
C ARG A 68 5.46 8.08 2.36
N TRP A 69 4.68 9.15 2.33
CA TRP A 69 4.34 9.92 1.12
C TRP A 69 5.41 10.94 0.70
N PHE A 70 6.11 11.53 1.68
CA PHE A 70 6.96 12.72 1.45
C PHE A 70 8.36 12.41 0.92
N ASP A 71 8.79 11.14 0.90
CA ASP A 71 10.13 10.75 0.43
C ASP A 71 10.16 10.22 -1.01
N ARG A 72 9.06 10.35 -1.78
CA ARG A 72 9.07 9.96 -3.19
C ARG A 72 9.62 11.09 -4.07
N PRO A 73 10.76 10.92 -4.79
CA PRO A 73 11.08 11.81 -5.90
C PRO A 73 9.94 11.71 -6.92
N ALA A 74 9.43 12.86 -7.37
CA ALA A 74 8.26 12.95 -8.25
C ALA A 74 8.42 12.09 -9.52
N GLY A 75 7.90 10.86 -9.48
CA GLY A 75 7.94 9.88 -10.55
C GLY A 75 6.68 9.04 -10.54
N ARG A 76 6.05 8.88 -11.72
CA ARG A 76 4.71 8.32 -11.94
C ARG A 76 4.48 6.95 -11.26
N PRO A 77 3.27 6.67 -10.72
CA PRO A 77 2.90 5.32 -10.30
C PRO A 77 2.68 4.45 -11.54
N GLY A 78 3.53 3.42 -11.71
CA GLY A 78 3.42 2.49 -12.84
C GLY A 78 4.60 1.56 -13.11
N ALA A 79 5.62 1.48 -12.24
CA ALA A 79 6.67 0.48 -12.38
C ALA A 79 6.91 -0.18 -11.03
N LEU A 80 6.54 -1.46 -10.92
CA LEU A 80 7.17 -2.38 -9.99
C LEU A 80 8.66 -2.43 -10.38
N SER A 81 9.51 -1.62 -9.75
CA SER A 81 10.94 -1.85 -9.83
C SER A 81 11.23 -3.05 -8.93
N THR A 82 11.34 -4.23 -9.52
CA THR A 82 12.17 -5.30 -8.97
C THR A 82 13.53 -4.69 -8.61
N GLY A 83 13.99 -4.98 -7.39
CA GLY A 83 15.18 -4.39 -6.82
C GLY A 83 16.38 -4.34 -7.77
N HIS A 84 17.11 -3.24 -7.66
CA HIS A 84 18.52 -3.24 -8.00
C HIS A 84 19.24 -2.39 -6.96
N ASP A 85 19.94 -3.09 -6.08
CA ASP A 85 21.10 -2.52 -5.40
C ASP A 85 22.03 -1.95 -6.48
N GLY A 86 22.07 -0.63 -6.58
CA GLY A 86 22.99 0.13 -7.43
C GLY A 86 23.97 0.91 -6.54
N PRO A 87 25.24 1.06 -6.95
CA PRO A 87 26.37 1.17 -6.02
C PRO A 87 26.37 2.50 -5.26
N LEU A 88 26.85 2.43 -4.00
CA LEU A 88 27.26 3.61 -3.23
C LEU A 88 28.23 4.44 -4.08
N LEU A 89 27.81 5.66 -4.45
CA LEU A 89 28.72 6.66 -5.00
C LEU A 89 29.84 6.94 -3.98
N PRO A 90 31.09 7.13 -4.43
CA PRO A 90 32.18 7.52 -3.55
C PRO A 90 31.94 8.96 -3.07
N GLN A 91 32.13 9.16 -1.77
CA GLN A 91 32.05 10.46 -1.10
C GLN A 91 33.42 11.13 -1.20
N ASP A 92 33.69 11.85 -2.29
CA ASP A 92 34.89 12.71 -2.39
C ASP A 92 34.50 14.17 -2.58
N GLY A 93 35.11 15.01 -1.73
CA GLY A 93 34.87 16.45 -1.58
C GLY A 93 35.29 17.30 -2.78
N PRO A 94 35.16 18.63 -2.65
CA PRO A 94 36.22 19.41 -1.98
C PRO A 94 35.80 20.12 -0.69
#